data_AF-A0A2E5JDI6-F1
#
_entry.id   AF-A0A2E5JDI6-F1
#
_cell.length_a   1.000
_cell.length_b   1.000
_cell.length_c   1.000
_cell.angle_alpha   90.00
_cell.angle_beta   90.00
_cell.angle_gamma   90.00
#
_symmetry.space_group_name_H-M   'P 1'
#
loop_
_entity.id
_entity.type
_entity.pdbx_description
1 polymer ?
#
loop_
_entity_poly.entity_id
_entity_poly.type
_entity_poly.pdbx_seq_one_letter_code
_entity_poly.pdbx_strand_id
1 'polypeptide(L)' 'MNGEPYNTDIHWGVLTIPDLFDRVEQAQQSNAFDVEVKYHKERGYPIEIYIDENEIIADEEIGYSVYNLSD' A
#
# COMPACT_ATOMS: atom_id res chain seq x y z
N MET A 1 -9.66 -11.19 15.02
CA MET A 1 -9.28 -12.26 14.08
C MET A 1 -10.15 -13.48 14.36
N ASN A 2 -10.68 -14.15 13.33
CA ASN A 2 -11.63 -15.27 13.44
C ASN A 2 -10.97 -16.64 13.67
N GLY A 3 -9.65 -16.71 13.90
CA GLY A 3 -8.95 -17.97 14.20
C GLY A 3 -8.61 -18.84 12.99
N GLU A 4 -9.01 -18.42 11.79
CA GLU A 4 -8.61 -19.07 10.53
C GLU A 4 -7.14 -18.72 10.19
N PRO A 5 -6.36 -19.67 9.66
CA PRO A 5 -5.01 -19.38 9.19
C PRO A 5 -5.05 -18.39 8.02
N TYR A 6 -4.14 -17.42 8.04
CA TYR A 6 -3.97 -16.47 6.93
C TYR A 6 -3.60 -17.23 5.67
N ASN A 7 -4.48 -17.21 4.68
CA ASN A 7 -4.23 -17.83 3.37
C ASN A 7 -3.52 -16.80 2.48
N THR A 8 -2.24 -17.02 2.21
CA THR A 8 -1.39 -16.14 1.40
C THR A 8 -1.77 -16.15 -0.08
N ASP A 9 -2.32 -17.25 -0.58
CA ASP A 9 -2.63 -17.41 -2.01
C ASP A 9 -3.81 -16.51 -2.43
N ILE A 10 -4.77 -16.29 -1.52
CA ILE A 10 -5.91 -15.40 -1.77
C ILE A 10 -5.62 -13.94 -1.41
N HIS A 11 -4.54 -13.65 -0.67
CA HIS A 11 -4.18 -12.31 -0.19
C HIS A 11 -2.78 -11.86 -0.67
N TRP A 12 -2.30 -12.39 -1.79
CA TRP A 12 -0.93 -12.17 -2.27
C TRP A 12 -0.55 -10.69 -2.50
N GLY A 13 -1.55 -9.81 -2.65
CA GLY A 13 -1.37 -8.35 -2.78
C GLY A 13 -1.75 -7.54 -1.53
N VAL A 14 -2.10 -8.17 -0.40
CA VAL A 14 -2.44 -7.46 0.84
C VAL A 14 -1.19 -7.30 1.69
N LEU A 15 -0.82 -6.04 1.96
CA LEU A 15 0.35 -5.67 2.73
C LEU A 15 -0.01 -5.34 4.18
N THR A 16 0.91 -5.62 5.11
CA THR A 16 0.78 -5.15 6.49
C THR A 16 1.10 -3.65 6.59
N ILE A 17 0.77 -2.99 7.70
CA ILE A 17 1.07 -1.57 7.87
C ILE A 17 2.57 -1.25 7.72
N PRO A 18 3.50 -2.00 8.34
CA PRO A 18 4.93 -1.86 8.05
C PRO A 18 5.27 -2.02 6.57
N ASP A 19 4.76 -3.07 5.91
CA ASP A 19 5.06 -3.33 4.50
C ASP A 19 4.55 -2.20 3.57
N LEU A 20 3.49 -1.47 3.96
CA LEU A 20 3.05 -0.29 3.22
C LEU A 20 4.08 0.84 3.25
N PHE A 21 4.81 1.03 4.35
CA PHE A 21 5.91 2.00 4.38
C PHE A 21 7.05 1.57 3.47
N ASP A 22 7.43 0.29 3.53
CA ASP A 22 8.48 -0.26 2.67
C ASP A 22 8.10 -0.16 1.19
N ARG A 23 6.83 -0.38 0.84
CA ARG A 23 6.32 -0.23 -0.54
C ARG A 23 6.41 1.21 -1.05
N VAL A 24 6.10 2.20 -0.20
CA VAL A 24 6.24 3.62 -0.54
C VAL A 24 7.70 3.99 -0.72
N GLU A 25 8.56 3.56 0.20
CA GLU A 25 10.00 3.80 0.10
C GLU A 25 10.58 3.18 -1.17
N GLN A 26 10.20 1.94 -1.49
CA GLN A 26 10.63 1.27 -2.70
C GLN A 26 10.26 2.04 -3.96
N ALA A 27 9.01 2.52 -4.08
CA ALA A 27 8.57 3.31 -5.25
C ALA A 27 9.37 4.61 -5.42
N GLN A 28 9.66 5.29 -4.31
CA GLN A 28 10.47 6.51 -4.33
C GLN A 28 11.92 6.21 -4.73
N GLN A 29 12.49 5.11 -4.24
CA GLN A 29 13.85 4.69 -4.56
C GLN A 29 13.99 4.16 -5.99
N SER A 30 12.95 3.51 -6.53
CA SER A 30 12.91 3.08 -7.94
C SER A 30 12.62 4.22 -8.91
N ASN A 31 12.33 5.41 -8.39
CA ASN A 31 11.95 6.59 -9.18
C ASN A 31 10.71 6.32 -10.04
N ALA A 32 9.68 5.74 -9.40
CA ALA A 32 8.33 5.63 -9.94
C ALA A 32 7.87 6.99 -10.51
N PHE A 33 7.06 6.94 -11.56
CA PHE A 33 6.58 8.13 -12.24
C PHE A 33 5.75 9.03 -11.32
N ASP A 34 4.81 8.43 -10.57
CA ASP A 34 4.02 9.13 -9.57
C ASP A 34 3.84 8.30 -8.29
N VAL A 35 3.89 9.00 -7.15
CA VAL A 35 3.72 8.41 -5.82
C VAL A 35 2.91 9.37 -4.96
N GLU A 36 1.63 9.08 -4.79
CA GLU A 36 0.74 9.80 -3.89
C GLU A 36 0.48 9.00 -2.62
N VAL A 37 0.70 9.62 -1.46
CA VAL A 37 0.46 8.97 -0.17
C VAL A 37 -0.26 9.91 0.77
N LYS A 38 -1.33 9.41 1.37
CA LYS A 38 -2.07 10.07 2.45
C LYS A 38 -1.86 9.31 3.74
N TYR A 39 -1.48 10.02 4.79
CA TYR A 39 -1.25 9.44 6.11
C TYR A 39 -2.41 9.71 7.06
N HIS A 40 -2.62 8.77 8.00
CA HIS A 40 -3.52 8.96 9.13
C HIS A 40 -3.03 10.12 9.99
N LYS A 41 -3.88 11.14 10.20
CA LYS A 41 -3.48 12.40 10.84
C LYS A 41 -2.87 12.25 12.23
N GLU A 42 -3.34 11.29 13.02
CA GLU A 42 -2.93 11.12 14.42
C GLU A 42 -1.89 10.03 14.63
N ARG A 43 -1.89 9.01 13.76
CA ARG A 43 -1.13 7.76 13.95
C ARG A 43 0.01 7.59 12.94
N GLY A 44 0.02 8.40 11.88
CA GLY A 44 1.12 8.49 10.93
C GLY A 44 1.28 7.33 9.94
N TYR A 45 0.40 6.32 9.94
CA TYR A 45 0.45 5.25 8.95
C TYR A 45 -0.25 5.62 7.63
N PRO A 46 0.17 5.05 6.48
CA PRO A 46 -0.51 5.27 5.21
C PRO A 46 -1.96 4.78 5.24
N ILE A 47 -2.89 5.61 4.78
CA ILE A 47 -4.31 5.27 4.63
C ILE A 47 -4.74 5.17 3.16
N GLU A 48 -3.99 5.80 2.27
CA GLU A 48 -4.21 5.78 0.83
C GLU A 48 -2.83 5.89 0.17
N ILE A 49 -2.54 4.96 -0.74
CA ILE A 49 -1.32 4.95 -1.55
C ILE A 49 -1.74 4.73 -2.99
N TYR A 50 -1.25 5.59 -3.88
CA TYR A 50 -1.32 5.42 -5.33
C TYR A 50 0.11 5.49 -5.89
N ILE A 51 0.46 4.51 -6.70
CA ILE A 51 1.77 4.42 -7.33
C ILE A 51 1.57 4.11 -8.81
N ASP A 52 2.11 4.99 -9.64
CA ASP A 52 2.31 4.77 -11.07
C ASP A 52 3.82 4.59 -11.30
N GLU A 53 4.23 3.39 -11.69
CA GLU A 53 5.64 3.09 -11.95
C GLU A 53 6.11 3.73 -13.27
N ASN A 54 5.21 3.92 -14.26
CA ASN A 54 5.54 4.44 -15.59
C ASN A 54 4.33 5.06 -16.31
N GLU A 55 4.40 6.37 -16.61
CA GLU A 55 3.38 7.16 -17.31
C GLU A 55 2.81 6.52 -18.60
N ILE A 56 3.63 5.70 -19.29
CA ILE A 56 3.30 5.14 -20.59
C ILE A 56 2.55 3.79 -20.45
N ILE A 57 2.63 3.13 -19.29
CA ILE A 57 2.10 1.78 -19.07
C ILE A 57 0.97 1.80 -18.03
N ALA A 58 -0.25 2.07 -18.49
CA ALA A 58 -1.43 2.24 -17.64
C ALA A 58 -1.89 1.00 -16.83
N ASP A 59 -1.38 -0.21 -17.10
CA ASP A 59 -1.81 -1.45 -16.42
C ASP A 59 -0.90 -1.83 -15.24
N GLU A 60 0.14 -1.04 -14.96
CA GLU A 60 1.09 -1.26 -13.85
C GLU A 60 0.73 -0.46 -12.57
N GLU A 61 -0.29 0.41 -12.65
CA GLU A 61 -0.75 1.23 -11.52
C GLU A 61 -1.28 0.36 -10.37
N ILE A 62 -0.86 0.66 -9.14
CA ILE A 62 -1.32 -0.05 -7.95
C ILE A 62 -1.80 0.92 -6.86
N GLY A 63 -2.91 0.55 -6.23
CA GLY A 63 -3.54 1.31 -5.15
C GLY A 63 -3.75 0.50 -3.89
N TYR A 64 -3.50 1.11 -2.73
CA TYR A 64 -3.84 0.56 -1.41
C TYR A 64 -4.76 1.51 -0.65
N SER A 65 -5.74 0.94 0.05
CA SER A 65 -6.64 1.69 0.94
C SER A 65 -6.77 0.98 2.28
N VAL A 66 -6.50 1.70 3.36
CA VAL A 66 -6.61 1.19 4.73
C VAL A 66 -7.77 1.88 5.43
N TYR A 67 -8.72 1.09 5.94
CA TYR A 67 -9.92 1.59 6.61
C TYR A 67 -10.28 0.68 7.81
N ASN A 68 -11.07 1.21 8.75
CA ASN A 68 -11.58 0.49 9.92
C ASN A 68 -10.49 -0.19 10.79
N LEU A 69 -9.34 0.47 10.97
CA LEU A 69 -8.43 0.09 12.05
C LEU A 69 -9.05 0.58 13.38
N SER A 70 -9.48 -0.36 14.21
CA SER A 70 -10.01 -0.06 15.54
C SER A 70 -9.00 0.72 16.37
N ASP A 71 -9.50 1.61 17.22
CA ASP A 71 -8.67 2.35 18.17
C ASP A 71 -8.11 1.47 19.30
#